data_AF-A0A959YW70-F1
#
_entry.id   AF-A0A959YW70-F1
#
_cell.length_a   1.000
_cell.length_b   1.000
_cell.length_c   1.000
_cell.angle_alpha   90.00
_cell.angle_beta   90.00
_cell.angle_gamma   90.00
#
_symmetry.space_group_name_H-M   'P 1'
#
loop_
_entity.id
_entity.type
_entity.pdbx_description
1 polymer ?
#
loop_
_entity_poly.entity_id
_entity_poly.type
_entity_poly.pdbx_seq_one_letter_code
_entity_poly.pdbx_strand_id
1 'polypeptide(L)'
;LFISDSTLVLEKARGQRVGYRVEGDRLRMLDQEGGRITGDLADHYLLAREMDATDRGAEHSVNIALVRDKMLRGVDFMASGNEPGWWSEIDLEEGITFSRMGDAEPFRTPAVEPERAQDADVMRFRATTESGTLDLQLVASDCQDNMSGEPFTNHVTVTFQGGRDTVPSTYLGCGRWIAPARLHDSWGLVRFNTDTIDPGSFGKGAPYLEFQAAEGLVMGSAGCNSLTGGFTPGYRSIRFGDLASTEMWCMGEGVMDFEARFLKALSGGRFDLSFTNVELTLRHADGTELVFRRMD
;
A
#
# COMPACT_ATOMS: atom_id res chain seq x y z
N LEU A 1 -5.02 15.08 -32.37
CA LEU A 1 -4.56 15.83 -31.19
C LEU A 1 -3.48 16.80 -31.66
N PHE A 2 -3.66 18.11 -31.50
CA PHE A 2 -2.56 19.06 -31.64
C PHE A 2 -2.13 19.45 -30.22
N ILE A 3 -0.87 19.24 -29.90
CA ILE A 3 -0.27 19.63 -28.63
C ILE A 3 0.59 20.86 -28.93
N SER A 4 0.24 22.02 -28.38
CA SER A 4 1.21 23.10 -28.20
C SER A 4 1.31 23.38 -26.70
N ASP A 5 2.47 23.03 -26.16
CA ASP A 5 3.12 23.23 -24.85
C ASP A 5 2.32 23.37 -23.54
N SER A 6 1.00 23.30 -23.55
CA SER A 6 0.09 23.18 -22.38
C SER A 6 -1.39 23.10 -22.80
N THR A 7 -1.74 23.13 -24.10
CA THR A 7 -3.14 23.19 -24.56
C THR A 7 -3.53 21.93 -25.33
N LEU A 8 -4.64 21.32 -24.95
CA LEU A 8 -5.24 20.14 -25.57
C LEU A 8 -6.60 20.53 -26.18
N VAL A 9 -6.79 20.24 -27.47
CA VAL A 9 -8.06 20.52 -28.16
C VAL A 9 -8.73 19.21 -28.56
N LEU A 10 -9.94 18.99 -28.07
CA LEU A 10 -10.80 17.87 -28.44
C LEU A 10 -11.77 18.30 -29.53
N GLU A 11 -11.85 17.51 -30.60
CA GLU A 11 -12.85 17.65 -31.64
C GLU A 11 -13.92 16.58 -31.45
N LYS A 12 -15.14 16.99 -31.11
CA LYS A 12 -16.27 16.07 -30.94
C LYS A 12 -16.85 15.69 -32.30
N ALA A 13 -17.47 14.51 -32.39
CA ALA A 13 -18.05 13.95 -33.62
C ALA A 13 -19.09 14.84 -34.35
N ARG A 14 -19.54 15.95 -33.74
CA ARG A 14 -20.43 16.96 -34.34
C ARG A 14 -19.71 18.26 -34.77
N GLY A 15 -18.37 18.25 -34.87
CA GLY A 15 -17.57 19.42 -35.25
C GLY A 15 -17.37 20.46 -34.14
N GLN A 16 -17.84 20.17 -32.92
CA GLN A 16 -17.63 21.05 -31.76
C GLN A 16 -16.21 20.87 -31.23
N ARG A 17 -15.45 21.96 -31.17
CA ARG A 17 -14.10 22.00 -30.60
C ARG A 17 -14.18 22.47 -29.16
N VAL A 18 -13.50 21.76 -28.26
CA VAL A 18 -13.35 22.15 -26.86
C VAL A 18 -11.86 22.19 -26.55
N GLY A 19 -11.37 23.36 -26.12
CA GLY A 19 -9.99 23.55 -25.70
C GLY A 19 -9.83 23.34 -24.20
N TYR A 20 -8.69 22.80 -23.79
CA TYR A 20 -8.28 22.65 -22.40
C TYR A 20 -6.85 23.12 -22.23
N ARG A 21 -6.55 23.74 -21.10
CA ARG A 21 -5.19 24.01 -20.65
C ARG A 21 -4.83 23.09 -19.49
N VAL A 22 -3.65 22.49 -19.56
CA VAL A 22 -3.07 21.69 -18.49
C VAL A 22 -2.53 22.64 -17.42
N GLU A 23 -3.02 22.51 -16.20
CA GLU A 23 -2.58 23.26 -15.01
C GLU A 23 -2.28 22.24 -13.90
N GLY A 24 -1.03 21.77 -13.79
CA GLY A 24 -0.65 20.73 -12.83
C GLY A 24 -1.31 19.38 -13.16
N ASP A 25 -2.11 18.86 -12.22
CA ASP A 25 -2.91 17.63 -12.35
C ASP A 25 -4.34 17.87 -12.87
N ARG A 26 -4.67 19.11 -13.26
CA ARG A 26 -6.02 19.52 -13.68
C ARG A 26 -6.04 19.98 -15.14
N LEU A 27 -7.20 19.80 -15.76
CA LEU A 27 -7.52 20.35 -17.08
C LEU A 27 -8.53 21.49 -16.91
N ARG A 28 -8.16 22.70 -17.30
CA ARG A 28 -9.07 23.85 -17.32
C ARG A 28 -9.67 24.02 -18.72
N MET A 29 -10.99 23.99 -18.85
CA MET A 29 -11.64 24.26 -20.13
C MET A 29 -11.44 25.73 -20.54
N LEU A 30 -11.16 25.94 -21.83
CA LEU A 30 -11.01 27.24 -22.47
C LEU A 30 -12.31 27.64 -23.17
N ASP A 31 -12.52 28.94 -23.38
CA ASP A 31 -13.61 29.43 -24.20
C ASP A 31 -13.41 29.09 -25.70
N GLN A 32 -14.38 29.48 -26.55
CA GLN A 32 -14.33 29.19 -27.99
C GLN A 32 -13.18 29.90 -28.73
N GLU A 33 -12.58 30.92 -28.12
CA GLU A 33 -11.49 31.73 -28.66
C GLU A 33 -10.12 31.26 -28.12
N GLY A 34 -10.11 30.25 -27.22
CA GLY A 34 -8.90 29.73 -26.57
C GLY A 34 -8.46 30.54 -25.34
N GLY A 35 -9.29 31.46 -24.88
CA GLY A 35 -9.13 32.27 -23.68
C GLY A 35 -9.55 31.53 -22.41
N ARG A 36 -9.22 32.14 -21.27
CA ARG A 36 -9.60 31.63 -19.95
C ARG A 36 -11.03 32.07 -19.65
N ILE A 37 -11.90 31.11 -19.32
CA ILE A 37 -13.25 31.40 -18.83
C ILE A 37 -13.12 32.07 -17.45
N THR A 38 -13.72 33.26 -17.29
CA THR A 38 -13.74 34.04 -16.05
C THR A 38 -15.18 34.27 -15.57
N GLY A 39 -15.36 34.54 -14.28
CA GLY A 39 -16.65 34.75 -13.63
C GLY A 39 -16.96 33.71 -12.55
N ASP A 40 -18.12 33.85 -11.91
CA ASP A 40 -18.52 33.06 -10.73
C ASP A 40 -18.59 31.54 -10.99
N LEU A 41 -18.74 31.15 -12.26
CA LEU A 41 -18.82 29.75 -12.67
C LEU A 41 -17.48 29.18 -13.17
N ALA A 42 -16.39 29.95 -13.15
CA ALA A 42 -15.10 29.54 -13.74
C ALA A 42 -14.56 28.22 -13.15
N ASP A 43 -14.89 27.91 -11.89
CA ASP A 43 -14.44 26.70 -11.21
C ASP A 43 -15.23 25.44 -11.63
N HIS A 44 -16.44 25.59 -12.19
CA HIS A 44 -17.20 24.48 -12.76
C HIS A 44 -16.60 23.93 -14.06
N TYR A 45 -15.63 24.64 -14.64
CA TYR A 45 -14.95 24.28 -15.88
C TYR A 45 -13.57 23.65 -15.65
N LEU A 46 -13.33 23.16 -14.42
CA LEU A 46 -12.16 22.37 -14.05
C LEU A 46 -12.49 20.89 -14.15
N LEU A 47 -11.84 20.19 -15.08
CA LEU A 47 -11.78 18.74 -15.08
C LEU A 47 -10.58 18.32 -14.23
N ALA A 48 -10.86 17.85 -13.02
CA ALA A 48 -9.92 17.03 -12.27
C ALA A 48 -10.10 15.55 -12.67
N ARG A 49 -9.06 14.75 -12.50
CA ARG A 49 -9.18 13.29 -12.59
C ARG A 49 -10.25 12.83 -11.61
N GLU A 50 -11.10 11.90 -12.02
CA GLU A 50 -12.19 11.33 -11.22
C GLU A 50 -11.62 10.54 -10.03
N MET A 51 -11.23 11.27 -8.98
CA MET A 51 -10.93 10.79 -7.63
C MET A 51 -11.67 11.64 -6.57
N ASP A 52 -12.53 12.57 -6.98
CA ASP A 52 -13.21 13.53 -6.09
C ASP A 52 -14.74 13.53 -6.25
N ALA A 53 -15.37 12.35 -6.20
CA ALA A 53 -16.84 12.26 -6.18
C ALA A 53 -17.39 11.16 -5.28
N THR A 54 -16.92 11.09 -4.03
CA THR A 54 -17.79 10.75 -2.89
C THR A 54 -17.28 11.44 -1.63
N ASP A 55 -18.11 12.32 -1.08
CA ASP A 55 -17.89 13.20 0.09
C ASP A 55 -17.86 12.42 1.43
N ARG A 56 -17.10 11.32 1.45
CA ARG A 56 -16.63 10.57 2.64
C ARG A 56 -15.15 10.17 2.54
N GLY A 57 -14.44 10.55 1.46
CA GLY A 57 -13.09 10.07 1.14
C GLY A 57 -11.94 11.07 1.33
N ALA A 58 -12.21 12.32 1.72
CA ALA A 58 -11.19 13.37 1.79
C ALA A 58 -10.19 13.22 2.96
N GLU A 59 -10.54 12.52 4.04
CA GLU A 59 -9.57 12.16 5.10
C GLU A 59 -8.69 10.96 4.69
N HIS A 60 -9.20 10.06 3.84
CA HIS A 60 -8.45 8.89 3.36
C HIS A 60 -7.39 9.27 2.32
N SER A 61 -7.60 10.33 1.53
CA SER A 61 -6.70 10.73 0.44
C SER A 61 -5.36 11.30 0.93
N VAL A 62 -5.35 12.00 2.08
CA VAL A 62 -4.12 12.56 2.68
C VAL A 62 -3.20 11.45 3.20
N ASN A 63 -3.78 10.39 3.77
CA ASN A 63 -3.03 9.25 4.31
C ASN A 63 -2.35 8.42 3.20
N ILE A 64 -3.06 8.18 2.08
CA ILE A 64 -2.50 7.39 0.96
C ILE A 64 -1.27 8.09 0.36
N ALA A 65 -1.29 9.42 0.24
CA ALA A 65 -0.13 10.17 -0.26
C ALA A 65 1.10 10.02 0.65
N LEU A 66 0.89 10.07 1.98
CA LEU A 66 1.94 9.83 2.95
C LEU A 66 2.47 8.39 2.88
N VAL A 67 1.58 7.40 2.88
CA VAL A 67 1.96 5.97 2.78
C VAL A 67 2.73 5.71 1.49
N ARG A 68 2.32 6.32 0.38
CA ARG A 68 3.03 6.24 -0.91
C ARG A 68 4.43 6.86 -0.83
N ASP A 69 4.59 8.03 -0.23
CA ASP A 69 5.92 8.64 -0.03
C ASP A 69 6.84 7.72 0.78
N LYS A 70 6.34 7.21 1.92
CA LYS A 70 7.09 6.29 2.80
C LYS A 70 7.50 5.02 2.06
N MET A 71 6.57 4.41 1.32
CA MET A 71 6.80 3.22 0.50
C MET A 71 7.90 3.46 -0.55
N LEU A 72 7.86 4.60 -1.25
CA LEU A 72 8.86 4.94 -2.27
C LEU A 72 10.25 5.23 -1.66
N ARG A 73 10.32 5.57 -0.38
CA ARG A 73 11.56 5.76 0.37
C ARG A 73 12.10 4.50 1.03
N GLY A 74 11.47 3.34 0.86
CA GLY A 74 11.90 2.07 1.45
C GLY A 74 11.39 1.84 2.89
N VAL A 75 10.52 2.71 3.41
CA VAL A 75 10.00 2.54 4.76
C VAL A 75 9.00 1.38 4.79
N ASP A 76 9.29 0.38 5.62
CA ASP A 76 8.44 -0.81 5.84
C ASP A 76 7.47 -0.63 7.01
N PHE A 77 7.81 0.24 7.97
CA PHE A 77 6.95 0.52 9.12
C PHE A 77 7.07 1.98 9.55
N MET A 78 5.94 2.59 9.88
CA MET A 78 5.89 3.95 10.43
C MET A 78 5.08 3.98 11.73
N ALA A 79 5.50 4.81 12.67
CA ALA A 79 4.81 5.03 13.93
C ALA A 79 4.99 6.45 14.45
N SER A 80 4.02 6.87 15.27
CA SER A 80 4.04 8.16 15.95
C SER A 80 3.25 8.12 17.25
N GLY A 81 3.53 9.09 18.12
CA GLY A 81 2.73 9.35 19.32
C GLY A 81 2.84 10.81 19.74
N ASN A 82 1.90 11.25 20.57
CA ASN A 82 1.65 12.68 20.77
C ASN A 82 2.02 13.21 22.16
N GLU A 83 2.23 12.35 23.16
CA GLU A 83 2.44 12.78 24.55
C GLU A 83 3.57 12.00 25.26
N PRO A 84 4.83 12.51 25.24
CA PRO A 84 5.32 13.63 24.42
C PRO A 84 5.38 13.24 22.93
N GLY A 85 5.44 14.24 22.03
CA GLY A 85 5.47 13.99 20.59
C GLY A 85 6.71 13.23 20.10
N TRP A 86 6.53 12.23 19.24
CA TRP A 86 7.63 11.45 18.63
C TRP A 86 7.20 10.78 17.32
N TRP A 87 8.18 10.39 16.51
CA TRP A 87 7.97 9.53 15.34
C TRP A 87 9.10 8.52 15.16
N SER A 88 8.79 7.41 14.50
CA SER A 88 9.77 6.41 14.09
C SER A 88 9.44 5.80 12.74
N GLU A 89 10.48 5.49 11.97
CA GLU A 89 10.41 4.78 10.70
C GLU A 89 11.39 3.60 10.75
N ILE A 90 10.95 2.44 10.27
CA ILE A 90 11.80 1.26 10.09
C ILE A 90 11.87 0.98 8.59
N ASP A 91 13.09 0.99 8.08
CA ASP A 91 13.48 0.33 6.84
C ASP A 91 14.20 -0.96 7.24
N LEU A 92 13.68 -2.11 6.82
CA LEU A 92 14.21 -3.41 7.22
C LEU A 92 15.61 -3.70 6.63
N GLU A 93 16.03 -2.95 5.62
CA GLU A 93 17.32 -3.09 4.94
C GLU A 93 18.33 -2.03 5.43
N GLU A 94 17.90 -0.79 5.66
CA GLU A 94 18.76 0.35 6.02
C GLU A 94 18.79 0.63 7.53
N GLY A 95 17.67 0.43 8.24
CA GLY A 95 17.57 0.53 9.69
C GLY A 95 16.48 1.45 10.22
N ILE A 96 16.63 1.85 11.48
CA ILE A 96 15.57 2.53 12.23
C ILE A 96 15.93 3.99 12.42
N THR A 97 14.98 4.86 12.14
CA THR A 97 15.03 6.29 12.45
C THR A 97 14.02 6.61 13.54
N PHE A 98 14.43 7.36 14.56
CA PHE A 98 13.58 7.78 15.68
C PHE A 98 13.86 9.24 16.02
N SER A 99 12.81 10.02 16.31
CA SER A 99 12.96 11.41 16.75
C SER A 99 11.90 11.77 17.77
N ARG A 100 12.30 12.51 18.79
CA ARG A 100 11.38 13.18 19.71
C ARG A 100 11.09 14.58 19.18
N MET A 101 9.97 15.16 19.61
CA MET A 101 9.70 16.56 19.40
C MET A 101 10.78 17.40 20.09
N GLY A 102 11.45 18.26 19.31
CA GLY A 102 12.51 19.15 19.81
C GLY A 102 13.93 18.59 19.70
N ASP A 103 14.11 17.34 19.25
CA ASP A 103 15.43 16.87 18.84
C ASP A 103 15.91 17.65 17.60
N ALA A 104 17.19 18.03 17.58
CA ALA A 104 17.78 18.75 16.44
C ALA A 104 17.97 17.85 15.23
N GLU A 105 18.29 16.57 15.46
CA GLU A 105 18.52 15.55 14.45
C GLU A 105 17.93 14.21 14.95
N PRO A 106 17.40 13.37 14.05
CA PRO A 106 16.87 12.08 14.44
C PRO A 106 18.00 11.11 14.83
N PHE A 107 17.70 10.23 15.79
CA PHE A 107 18.53 9.08 16.11
C PHE A 107 18.38 8.01 15.02
N ARG A 108 19.51 7.42 14.60
CA ARG A 108 19.55 6.39 13.55
C ARG A 108 20.32 5.17 14.01
N THR A 109 19.85 4.01 13.58
CA THR A 109 20.50 2.71 13.82
C THR A 109 20.73 2.00 12.50
N PRO A 110 21.74 1.12 12.40
CA PRO A 110 21.77 0.12 11.35
C PRO A 110 20.52 -0.78 11.41
N ALA A 111 20.26 -1.51 10.32
CA ALA A 111 19.24 -2.55 10.29
C ALA A 111 19.51 -3.63 11.35
N VAL A 112 18.43 -4.04 12.03
CA VAL A 112 18.43 -5.10 13.04
C VAL A 112 17.26 -6.03 12.79
N GLU A 113 17.48 -7.34 12.89
CA GLU A 113 16.40 -8.31 12.83
C GLU A 113 15.62 -8.31 14.15
N PRO A 114 14.28 -8.33 14.13
CA PRO A 114 13.49 -8.27 15.34
C PRO A 114 13.52 -9.58 16.11
N GLU A 115 13.58 -9.46 17.44
CA GLU A 115 13.25 -10.53 18.37
C GLU A 115 11.72 -10.72 18.33
N ARG A 116 11.24 -11.92 17.98
CA ARG A 116 9.83 -12.29 18.15
C ARG A 116 9.65 -12.96 19.51
N ALA A 117 8.68 -12.49 20.29
CA ALA A 117 8.33 -13.17 21.53
C ALA A 117 7.76 -14.57 21.21
N GLN A 118 7.65 -15.43 22.23
CA GLN A 118 6.92 -16.71 22.07
C GLN A 118 5.46 -16.50 21.67
N ASP A 119 4.95 -15.29 21.87
CA ASP A 119 3.70 -14.77 21.32
C ASP A 119 3.93 -14.19 19.92
N ALA A 120 3.17 -14.66 18.94
CA ALA A 120 3.30 -14.27 17.53
C ALA A 120 2.94 -12.79 17.26
N ASP A 121 2.27 -12.15 18.22
CA ASP A 121 1.73 -10.79 18.06
C ASP A 121 2.71 -9.70 18.53
N VAL A 122 3.87 -10.06 19.10
CA VAL A 122 4.86 -9.09 19.61
C VAL A 122 6.20 -9.20 18.88
N MET A 123 6.63 -8.08 18.29
CA MET A 123 7.94 -7.91 17.66
C MET A 123 8.75 -6.83 18.36
N ARG A 124 10.04 -7.09 18.60
CA ARG A 124 10.92 -6.18 19.33
C ARG A 124 12.20 -5.92 18.55
N PHE A 125 12.48 -4.67 18.25
CA PHE A 125 13.73 -4.23 17.62
C PHE A 125 14.60 -3.57 18.69
N ARG A 126 15.80 -4.12 18.92
CA ARG A 126 16.77 -3.54 19.87
C ARG A 126 18.04 -3.15 19.14
N ALA A 127 18.47 -1.92 19.36
CA ALA A 127 19.69 -1.38 18.77
C ALA A 127 20.48 -0.58 19.82
N THR A 128 21.80 -0.69 19.74
CA THR A 128 22.74 0.08 20.57
C THR A 128 23.80 0.66 19.66
N THR A 129 23.98 1.98 19.71
CA THR A 129 25.00 2.71 18.97
C THR A 129 25.81 3.56 19.95
N GLU A 130 26.88 4.20 19.46
CA GLU A 130 27.65 5.16 20.26
C GLU A 130 26.79 6.35 20.74
N SER A 131 25.70 6.64 20.02
CA SER A 131 24.83 7.78 20.28
C SER A 131 23.64 7.45 21.18
N GLY A 132 23.43 6.18 21.56
CA GLY A 132 22.31 5.79 22.42
C GLY A 132 21.82 4.36 22.23
N THR A 133 20.76 4.02 22.99
CA THR A 133 20.06 2.74 22.92
C THR A 133 18.60 2.96 22.54
N LEU A 134 18.08 2.09 21.68
CA LEU A 134 16.70 2.09 21.23
C LEU A 134 16.12 0.70 21.38
N ASP A 135 14.93 0.62 21.97
CA ASP A 135 14.13 -0.58 22.09
C ASP A 135 12.71 -0.27 21.62
N LEU A 136 12.32 -0.82 20.47
CA LEU A 136 11.04 -0.60 19.83
C LEU A 136 10.21 -1.88 19.90
N GLN A 137 9.11 -1.85 20.65
CA GLN A 137 8.19 -2.97 20.76
C GLN A 137 6.91 -2.67 19.98
N LEU A 138 6.57 -3.56 19.05
CA LEU A 138 5.37 -3.54 18.22
C LEU A 138 4.45 -4.66 18.68
N VAL A 139 3.22 -4.33 19.08
CA VAL A 139 2.18 -5.29 19.44
C VAL A 139 1.06 -5.19 18.41
N ALA A 140 0.76 -6.29 17.73
CA ALA A 140 -0.30 -6.36 16.74
C ALA A 140 -1.67 -6.30 17.42
N SER A 141 -2.27 -5.12 17.44
CA SER A 141 -3.60 -4.88 17.97
C SER A 141 -4.15 -3.55 17.46
N ASP A 142 -5.47 -3.42 17.40
CA ASP A 142 -6.13 -2.17 17.01
C ASP A 142 -5.66 -1.03 17.91
N CYS A 143 -5.22 0.07 17.29
CA CYS A 143 -4.75 1.28 17.93
C CYS A 143 -5.45 2.47 17.28
N GLN A 144 -5.91 3.44 18.06
CA GLN A 144 -6.44 4.68 17.52
C GLN A 144 -5.55 5.83 17.99
N ASP A 145 -5.13 6.67 17.05
CA ASP A 145 -4.46 7.91 17.37
C ASP A 145 -5.43 8.80 18.17
N ASN A 146 -4.99 9.27 19.34
CA ASN A 146 -5.79 10.10 20.24
C ASN A 146 -6.08 11.51 19.70
N MET A 147 -5.33 11.96 18.69
CA MET A 147 -5.47 13.28 18.06
C MET A 147 -6.26 13.23 16.75
N SER A 148 -6.00 12.26 15.87
CA SER A 148 -6.66 12.17 14.56
C SER A 148 -7.83 11.18 14.52
N GLY A 149 -7.94 10.25 15.48
CA GLY A 149 -8.92 9.15 15.45
C GLY A 149 -8.63 8.09 14.39
N GLU A 150 -7.46 8.16 13.74
CA GLU A 150 -7.08 7.27 12.66
C GLU A 150 -6.79 5.85 13.17
N PRO A 151 -7.31 4.80 12.52
CA PRO A 151 -7.04 3.43 12.91
C PRO A 151 -5.63 2.98 12.48
N PHE A 152 -4.95 2.30 13.38
CA PHE A 152 -3.66 1.67 13.19
C PHE A 152 -3.74 0.21 13.64
N THR A 153 -2.80 -0.60 13.15
CA THR A 153 -2.79 -2.05 13.38
C THR A 153 -1.78 -2.49 14.43
N ASN A 154 -1.05 -1.54 15.02
CA ASN A 154 -0.05 -1.84 16.05
C ASN A 154 -0.03 -0.77 17.14
N HIS A 155 0.01 -1.22 18.39
CA HIS A 155 0.50 -0.42 19.50
C HIS A 155 2.02 -0.44 19.52
N VAL A 156 2.62 0.72 19.74
CA VAL A 156 4.08 0.90 19.73
C VAL A 156 4.54 1.45 21.07
N THR A 157 5.52 0.77 21.65
CA THR A 157 6.26 1.27 22.82
C THR A 157 7.71 1.47 22.43
N VAL A 158 8.23 2.67 22.64
CA VAL A 158 9.64 2.99 22.41
C VAL A 158 10.30 3.25 23.76
N THR A 159 11.37 2.53 24.07
CA THR A 159 12.28 2.89 25.16
C THR A 159 13.58 3.40 24.56
N PHE A 160 13.91 4.66 24.83
CA PHE A 160 15.06 5.33 24.24
C PHE A 160 15.93 5.99 25.30
N GLN A 161 17.24 5.85 25.15
CA GLN A 161 18.23 6.60 25.92
C GLN A 161 19.29 7.14 24.96
N GLY A 162 19.26 8.43 24.69
CA GLY A 162 20.29 9.10 23.89
C GLY A 162 21.60 9.30 24.67
N GLY A 163 22.68 9.62 23.97
CA GLY A 163 24.02 9.73 24.58
C GLY A 163 24.17 10.82 25.64
N ARG A 164 23.24 11.80 25.71
CA ARG A 164 23.18 12.81 26.77
C ARG A 164 22.16 12.48 27.87
N ASP A 165 21.32 11.48 27.65
CA ASP A 165 20.25 11.11 28.57
C ASP A 165 20.84 10.27 29.71
N THR A 166 20.52 10.64 30.95
CA THR A 166 21.01 9.93 32.14
C THR A 166 20.18 8.70 32.47
N VAL A 167 18.95 8.63 31.97
CA VAL A 167 18.00 7.52 32.15
C VAL A 167 17.19 7.30 30.87
N PRO A 168 16.73 6.08 30.59
CA PRO A 168 15.84 5.82 29.47
C PRO A 168 14.47 6.46 29.67
N SER A 169 13.90 6.97 28.58
CA SER A 169 12.52 7.47 28.50
C SER A 169 11.65 6.50 27.70
N THR A 170 10.39 6.38 28.08
CA THR A 170 9.40 5.55 27.37
C THR A 170 8.37 6.41 26.65
N TYR A 171 8.07 6.05 25.41
CA TYR A 171 7.11 6.71 24.54
C TYR A 171 6.07 5.69 24.07
N LEU A 172 4.81 6.13 24.01
CA LEU A 172 3.68 5.31 23.56
C LEU A 172 3.07 5.91 22.31
N GLY A 173 2.55 5.07 21.42
CA GLY A 173 1.89 5.52 20.20
C GLY A 173 1.34 4.37 19.36
N CYS A 174 0.99 4.70 18.12
CA CYS A 174 0.43 3.77 17.15
C CYS A 174 1.35 3.65 15.93
N GLY A 175 1.28 2.53 15.22
CA GLY A 175 2.05 2.32 14.00
C GLY A 175 1.42 1.33 13.04
N ARG A 176 1.93 1.32 11.80
CA ARG A 176 1.48 0.45 10.73
C ARG A 176 2.64 -0.03 9.86
N TRP A 177 2.48 -1.23 9.35
CA TRP A 177 3.29 -1.75 8.27
C TRP A 177 2.87 -1.13 6.94
N ILE A 178 3.86 -0.97 6.07
CA ILE A 178 3.72 -0.45 4.72
C ILE A 178 4.11 -1.58 3.77
N ALA A 179 3.32 -1.79 2.72
CA ALA A 179 3.66 -2.78 1.70
C ALA A 179 4.91 -2.34 0.94
N PRO A 180 5.81 -3.27 0.55
CA PRO A 180 6.99 -2.91 -0.22
C PRO A 180 6.57 -2.35 -1.59
N ALA A 181 7.27 -1.33 -2.08
CA ALA A 181 6.97 -0.69 -3.37
C ALA A 181 6.91 -1.69 -4.53
N ARG A 182 7.75 -2.74 -4.47
CA ARG A 182 7.82 -3.80 -5.47
C ARG A 182 6.54 -4.61 -5.57
N LEU A 183 5.67 -4.60 -4.55
CA LEU A 183 4.37 -5.28 -4.62
C LEU A 183 3.39 -4.54 -5.54
N HIS A 184 3.51 -3.21 -5.69
CA HIS A 184 2.59 -2.36 -6.46
C HIS A 184 2.71 -2.62 -7.97
N ASP A 185 2.11 -3.72 -8.42
CA ASP A 185 2.22 -4.21 -9.79
C ASP A 185 1.12 -5.23 -10.12
N SER A 186 1.09 -5.68 -11.37
CA SER A 186 0.30 -6.81 -11.85
C SER A 186 1.13 -8.10 -11.85
N TRP A 187 0.59 -9.14 -11.22
CA TRP A 187 1.26 -10.42 -10.95
C TRP A 187 0.43 -11.57 -11.50
N GLY A 188 0.90 -12.20 -12.57
CA GLY A 188 0.27 -13.36 -13.21
C GLY A 188 0.69 -14.66 -12.52
N LEU A 189 -0.27 -15.51 -12.13
CA LEU A 189 -0.02 -16.76 -11.44
C LEU A 189 0.65 -17.76 -12.38
N VAL A 190 1.80 -18.29 -11.97
CA VAL A 190 2.57 -19.31 -12.72
C VAL A 190 2.54 -20.67 -12.04
N ARG A 191 2.34 -20.71 -10.72
CA ARG A 191 2.27 -21.94 -9.94
C ARG A 191 1.36 -21.79 -8.73
N PHE A 192 0.52 -22.80 -8.48
CA PHE A 192 -0.25 -22.95 -7.25
C PHE A 192 0.08 -24.30 -6.63
N ASN A 193 0.79 -24.31 -5.50
CA ASN A 193 1.38 -25.49 -4.89
C ASN A 193 2.28 -26.23 -5.90
N THR A 194 1.90 -27.46 -6.26
CA THR A 194 2.58 -28.27 -7.27
C THR A 194 2.04 -28.05 -8.68
N ASP A 195 0.89 -27.37 -8.83
CA ASP A 195 0.21 -27.20 -10.11
C ASP A 195 0.85 -26.06 -10.90
N THR A 196 1.38 -26.35 -12.09
CA THR A 196 1.84 -25.30 -13.02
C THR A 196 0.65 -24.76 -13.80
N ILE A 197 0.56 -23.44 -13.90
CA ILE A 197 -0.56 -22.76 -14.55
C ILE A 197 -0.25 -22.58 -16.04
N ASP A 198 -1.08 -23.17 -16.89
CA ASP A 198 -1.09 -22.90 -18.33
C ASP A 198 -2.13 -21.80 -18.63
N PRO A 199 -1.72 -20.61 -19.12
CA PRO A 199 -2.65 -19.55 -19.49
C PRO A 199 -3.74 -19.97 -20.49
N GLY A 200 -3.45 -20.96 -21.35
CA GLY A 200 -4.40 -21.49 -22.33
C GLY A 200 -5.55 -22.29 -21.72
N SER A 201 -5.42 -22.72 -20.46
CA SER A 201 -6.45 -23.49 -19.73
C SER A 201 -7.60 -22.61 -19.23
N PHE A 202 -7.50 -21.29 -19.37
CA PHE A 202 -8.47 -20.33 -18.84
C PHE A 202 -9.01 -19.44 -19.96
N GLY A 203 -10.33 -19.32 -20.07
CA GLY A 203 -10.99 -18.54 -21.14
C GLY A 203 -10.66 -17.04 -21.14
N LYS A 204 -10.15 -16.50 -20.03
CA LYS A 204 -9.71 -15.10 -19.91
C LYS A 204 -8.21 -14.95 -19.61
N GLY A 205 -7.42 -15.97 -19.89
CA GLY A 205 -6.00 -16.02 -19.54
C GLY A 205 -5.76 -16.45 -18.10
N ALA A 206 -4.48 -16.61 -17.76
CA ALA A 206 -4.07 -17.08 -16.43
C ALA A 206 -4.62 -16.18 -15.31
N PRO A 207 -4.95 -16.76 -14.14
CA PRO A 207 -5.25 -16.00 -12.93
C PRO A 207 -4.15 -14.98 -12.63
N TYR A 208 -4.53 -13.81 -12.11
CA TYR A 208 -3.59 -12.75 -11.76
C TYR A 208 -4.11 -11.91 -10.60
N LEU A 209 -3.19 -11.22 -9.92
CA LEU A 209 -3.47 -10.24 -8.88
C LEU A 209 -2.79 -8.90 -9.23
N GLU A 210 -3.52 -7.82 -9.10
CA GLU A 210 -3.04 -6.44 -9.22
C GLU A 210 -3.12 -5.77 -7.85
N PHE A 211 -1.97 -5.30 -7.34
CA PHE A 211 -1.90 -4.69 -6.02
C PHE A 211 -1.76 -3.17 -6.11
N GLN A 212 -2.70 -2.47 -5.48
CA GLN A 212 -2.56 -1.05 -5.17
C GLN A 212 -1.97 -0.93 -3.77
N ALA A 213 -0.64 -1.07 -3.69
CA ALA A 213 0.07 -1.28 -2.42
C ALA A 213 -0.07 -0.17 -1.38
N ALA A 214 -0.13 1.11 -1.80
CA ALA A 214 -0.30 2.23 -0.87
C ALA A 214 -1.73 2.31 -0.31
N GLU A 215 -2.70 1.87 -1.12
CA GLU A 215 -4.12 1.83 -0.78
C GLU A 215 -4.50 0.57 0.01
N GLY A 216 -3.65 -0.46 0.01
CA GLY A 216 -3.97 -1.76 0.62
C GLY A 216 -5.10 -2.48 -0.12
N LEU A 217 -5.23 -2.29 -1.43
CA LEU A 217 -6.27 -2.90 -2.27
C LEU A 217 -5.67 -3.93 -3.22
N VAL A 218 -6.40 -5.01 -3.44
CA VAL A 218 -6.08 -6.02 -4.44
C VAL A 218 -7.28 -6.22 -5.38
N MET A 219 -6.97 -6.33 -6.66
CA MET A 219 -7.92 -6.68 -7.71
C MET A 219 -7.33 -7.83 -8.52
N GLY A 220 -8.13 -8.54 -9.31
CA GLY A 220 -7.58 -9.60 -10.14
C GLY A 220 -8.60 -10.46 -10.82
N SER A 221 -8.11 -11.57 -11.35
CA SER A 221 -8.90 -12.63 -11.97
C SER A 221 -8.49 -13.97 -11.40
N ALA A 222 -9.46 -14.82 -11.06
CA ALA A 222 -9.26 -16.22 -10.75
C ALA A 222 -9.31 -17.12 -12.01
N GLY A 223 -9.21 -16.52 -13.21
CA GLY A 223 -9.27 -17.18 -14.51
C GLY A 223 -10.65 -17.14 -15.16
N CYS A 224 -11.73 -17.28 -14.38
CA CYS A 224 -13.11 -17.08 -14.84
C CYS A 224 -13.73 -15.80 -14.27
N ASN A 225 -13.73 -15.69 -12.95
CA ASN A 225 -14.31 -14.58 -12.21
C ASN A 225 -13.26 -13.57 -11.77
N SER A 226 -13.71 -12.31 -11.72
CA SER A 226 -12.92 -11.22 -11.15
C SER A 226 -12.96 -11.30 -9.64
N LEU A 227 -11.87 -10.90 -8.98
CA LEU A 227 -11.80 -10.75 -7.53
C LEU A 227 -11.40 -9.32 -7.16
N THR A 228 -11.90 -8.84 -6.03
CA THR A 228 -11.51 -7.57 -5.42
C THR A 228 -11.51 -7.70 -3.90
N GLY A 229 -10.65 -6.94 -3.23
CA GLY A 229 -10.66 -6.88 -1.78
C GLY A 229 -9.54 -6.01 -1.22
N GLY A 230 -9.44 -6.01 0.10
CA GLY A 230 -8.36 -5.34 0.82
C GLY A 230 -7.28 -6.32 1.28
N PHE A 231 -6.10 -5.80 1.59
CA PHE A 231 -5.08 -6.52 2.32
C PHE A 231 -4.37 -5.60 3.31
N THR A 232 -3.85 -6.19 4.39
CA THR A 232 -3.10 -5.49 5.42
C THR A 232 -1.64 -5.94 5.39
N PRO A 233 -0.68 -5.03 5.20
CA PRO A 233 0.74 -5.36 5.33
C PRO A 233 1.10 -5.77 6.77
N GLY A 234 2.12 -6.60 6.89
CA GLY A 234 2.76 -7.02 8.14
C GLY A 234 4.26 -7.21 7.93
N TYR A 235 5.00 -7.59 8.98
CA TYR A 235 6.43 -7.88 8.84
C TYR A 235 6.67 -8.97 7.78
N ARG A 236 7.29 -8.58 6.66
CA ARG A 236 7.57 -9.42 5.49
C ARG A 236 6.37 -10.28 5.04
N SER A 237 5.15 -9.76 5.21
CA SER A 237 3.92 -10.52 4.97
C SER A 237 2.75 -9.62 4.59
N ILE A 238 1.71 -10.21 4.01
CA ILE A 238 0.39 -9.58 3.84
C ILE A 238 -0.69 -10.48 4.41
N ARG A 239 -1.80 -9.89 4.83
CA ARG A 239 -3.02 -10.61 5.18
C ARG A 239 -4.15 -10.11 4.30
N PHE A 240 -4.72 -10.98 3.48
CA PHE A 240 -5.91 -10.63 2.72
C PHE A 240 -7.11 -10.49 3.67
N GLY A 241 -7.94 -9.48 3.43
CA GLY A 241 -9.26 -9.38 4.04
C GLY A 241 -10.27 -10.28 3.32
N ASP A 242 -11.55 -9.98 3.54
CA ASP A 242 -12.61 -10.61 2.77
C ASP A 242 -12.48 -10.21 1.30
N LEU A 243 -12.50 -11.21 0.41
CA LEU A 243 -12.44 -11.03 -1.03
C LEU A 243 -13.84 -11.19 -1.62
N ALA A 244 -14.25 -10.22 -2.40
CA ALA A 244 -15.45 -10.30 -3.23
C ALA A 244 -15.09 -10.93 -4.57
N SER A 245 -15.98 -11.77 -5.11
CA SER A 245 -15.84 -12.33 -6.45
C SER A 245 -17.16 -12.25 -7.23
N THR A 246 -17.06 -12.20 -8.55
CA THR A 246 -18.23 -12.34 -9.44
C THR A 246 -18.62 -13.80 -9.62
N GLU A 247 -19.86 -14.09 -10.02
CA GLU A 247 -20.33 -15.46 -10.23
C GLU A 247 -20.74 -15.68 -11.70
N MET A 248 -19.75 -15.86 -12.57
CA MET A 248 -19.95 -16.33 -13.94
C MET A 248 -19.70 -17.84 -14.02
N TRP A 249 -20.48 -18.50 -14.88
CA TRP A 249 -20.24 -19.88 -15.26
C TRP A 249 -19.30 -19.93 -16.45
N CYS A 250 -18.08 -20.44 -16.27
CA CYS A 250 -17.15 -20.67 -17.36
C CYS A 250 -17.16 -22.13 -17.81
N MET A 251 -17.14 -22.33 -19.13
CA MET A 251 -16.95 -23.66 -19.73
C MET A 251 -15.46 -23.98 -19.79
N GLY A 252 -15.08 -25.14 -19.26
CA GLY A 252 -13.70 -25.62 -19.21
C GLY A 252 -13.54 -26.68 -18.13
N GLU A 253 -12.80 -27.74 -18.40
CA GLU A 253 -12.57 -28.81 -17.42
C GLU A 253 -11.75 -28.28 -16.24
N GLY A 254 -12.24 -28.43 -15.01
CA GLY A 254 -11.52 -28.06 -13.79
C GLY A 254 -11.39 -26.56 -13.49
N VAL A 255 -11.90 -25.66 -14.35
CA VAL A 255 -11.76 -24.19 -14.17
C VAL A 255 -12.47 -23.69 -12.91
N MET A 256 -13.71 -24.13 -12.67
CA MET A 256 -14.47 -23.74 -11.50
C MET A 256 -13.89 -24.32 -10.20
N ASP A 257 -13.40 -25.56 -10.24
CA ASP A 257 -12.74 -26.21 -9.10
C ASP A 257 -11.42 -25.54 -8.75
N PHE A 258 -10.68 -25.09 -9.77
CA PHE A 258 -9.47 -24.29 -9.58
C PHE A 258 -9.82 -22.96 -8.90
N GLU A 259 -10.80 -22.22 -9.42
CA GLU A 259 -11.22 -20.94 -8.86
C GLU A 259 -11.61 -21.05 -7.39
N ALA A 260 -12.45 -22.03 -7.04
CA ALA A 260 -12.89 -22.23 -5.67
C ALA A 260 -11.71 -22.49 -4.72
N ARG A 261 -10.72 -23.29 -5.15
CA ARG A 261 -9.48 -23.51 -4.37
C ARG A 261 -8.63 -22.25 -4.26
N PHE A 262 -8.51 -21.49 -5.34
CA PHE A 262 -7.69 -20.28 -5.39
C PHE A 262 -8.26 -19.19 -4.49
N LEU A 263 -9.56 -18.91 -4.59
CA LEU A 263 -10.24 -17.94 -3.71
C LEU A 263 -10.15 -18.38 -2.25
N LYS A 264 -10.40 -19.65 -1.95
CA LYS A 264 -10.29 -20.20 -0.60
C LYS A 264 -8.86 -20.08 -0.05
N ALA A 265 -7.84 -20.29 -0.88
CA ALA A 265 -6.46 -20.13 -0.46
C ALA A 265 -6.16 -18.66 -0.09
N LEU A 266 -6.63 -17.70 -0.90
CA LEU A 266 -6.41 -16.28 -0.64
C LEU A 266 -7.20 -15.76 0.58
N SER A 267 -8.43 -16.24 0.79
CA SER A 267 -9.31 -15.75 1.84
C SER A 267 -8.80 -16.09 3.25
N GLY A 268 -8.46 -15.05 4.02
CA GLY A 268 -8.30 -15.11 5.48
C GLY A 268 -6.91 -15.52 6.00
N GLY A 269 -5.95 -15.80 5.11
CA GLY A 269 -4.60 -16.22 5.48
C GLY A 269 -3.57 -15.08 5.55
N ARG A 270 -2.60 -15.22 6.46
CA ARG A 270 -1.35 -14.44 6.43
C ARG A 270 -0.36 -15.14 5.49
N PHE A 271 0.14 -14.41 4.51
CA PHE A 271 1.14 -14.89 3.56
C PHE A 271 2.47 -14.20 3.80
N ASP A 272 3.53 -14.98 3.98
CA ASP A 272 4.90 -14.48 3.88
C ASP A 272 5.18 -14.07 2.43
N LEU A 273 5.84 -12.93 2.26
CA LEU A 273 6.27 -12.39 0.97
C LEU A 273 7.72 -12.79 0.70
N SER A 274 7.99 -13.24 -0.53
CA SER A 274 9.36 -13.37 -1.05
C SER A 274 9.41 -12.88 -2.49
N PHE A 275 10.41 -12.08 -2.80
CA PHE A 275 10.60 -11.50 -4.14
C PHE A 275 11.90 -12.00 -4.75
N THR A 276 11.86 -12.29 -6.05
CA THR A 276 13.05 -12.28 -6.92
C THR A 276 12.94 -11.10 -7.89
N ASN A 277 13.80 -11.01 -8.90
CA ASN A 277 13.74 -9.90 -9.86
C ASN A 277 12.44 -9.87 -10.69
N VAL A 278 11.79 -11.02 -10.88
CA VAL A 278 10.59 -11.14 -11.75
C VAL A 278 9.46 -11.96 -11.11
N GLU A 279 9.69 -12.57 -9.95
CA GLU A 279 8.71 -13.44 -9.30
C GLU A 279 8.34 -12.95 -7.90
N LEU A 280 7.06 -13.09 -7.58
CA LEU A 280 6.49 -12.92 -6.25
C LEU A 280 6.05 -14.29 -5.77
N THR A 281 6.49 -14.68 -4.58
CA THR A 281 6.01 -15.89 -3.89
C THR A 281 5.24 -15.48 -2.66
N LEU A 282 4.00 -15.96 -2.55
CA LEU A 282 3.18 -15.90 -1.36
C LEU A 282 3.15 -17.27 -0.71
N ARG A 283 3.54 -17.36 0.56
CA ARG A 283 3.53 -18.63 1.29
C ARG A 283 2.71 -18.52 2.57
N HIS A 284 1.73 -19.41 2.70
CA HIS A 284 0.90 -19.51 3.89
C HIS A 284 1.47 -20.52 4.89
N ALA A 285 1.08 -20.39 6.16
CA ALA A 285 1.57 -21.25 7.24
C ALA A 285 1.13 -22.73 7.11
N ASP A 286 0.04 -23.01 6.39
CA ASP A 286 -0.43 -24.38 6.12
C ASP A 286 0.34 -25.10 5.00
N GLY A 287 1.35 -24.44 4.42
CA GLY A 287 2.15 -24.97 3.32
C GLY A 287 1.65 -24.57 1.92
N THR A 288 0.55 -23.81 1.83
CA THR A 288 0.09 -23.26 0.54
C THR A 288 1.14 -22.30 -0.04
N GLU A 289 1.51 -22.51 -1.30
CA GLU A 289 2.46 -21.68 -2.04
C GLU A 289 1.81 -21.17 -3.34
N LEU A 290 1.86 -19.87 -3.56
CA LEU A 290 1.45 -19.23 -4.80
C LEU A 290 2.66 -18.50 -5.38
N VAL A 291 3.04 -18.84 -6.61
CA VAL A 291 4.11 -18.15 -7.32
C VAL A 291 3.53 -17.41 -8.50
N PHE A 292 3.88 -16.14 -8.56
CA PHE A 292 3.48 -15.22 -9.60
C PHE A 292 4.70 -14.68 -10.32
N ARG A 293 4.49 -14.25 -11.55
CA ARG A 293 5.44 -13.51 -12.35
C ARG A 293 4.87 -12.13 -12.66
N ARG A 294 5.71 -11.11 -12.60
CA ARG A 294 5.30 -9.76 -13.00
C ARG A 294 4.80 -9.76 -14.45
N MET A 295 3.68 -9.08 -14.67
CA MET A 295 3.10 -8.88 -16.00
C MET A 295 3.68 -7.59 -16.59
N ASP A 296 4.13 -7.64 -17.85
CA ASP A 296 4.67 -6.49 -18.58
C ASP A 296 3.55 -5.66 -19.23
#